data_AF-L8GF64-F1
#
_entry.id   AF-L8GF64-F1
#
_cell.length_a   1.000
_cell.length_b   1.000
_cell.length_c   1.000
_cell.angle_alpha   90.00
_cell.angle_beta   90.00
_cell.angle_gamma   90.00
#
_symmetry.space_group_name_H-M   'P 1'
#
loop_
_entity.id
_entity.type
_entity.pdbx_description
1 polymer ?
#
loop_
_entity_poly.entity_id
_entity_poly.type
_entity_poly.pdbx_seq_one_letter_code
_entity_poly.pdbx_strand_id
1 'polypeptide(L)'
;MGLLFGLMHNYSGYPLVKEAHKLVKAGKLGQLRKVVITYAQGWLTREGSSITHTSGLSSLVHELDNFNVLLHFKGGTKGSSTGKGNGLKIEVYGSDAALEWAQEEPTHLLIHPRDTPEQLYKAGNGYLSQAATIHMHLPPGHPEGYLEAFTNIYLNFANMICATVLKDGCKGIHFVEKVLESGKKQSWVKMEAVADL
;
A
#
# COMPACT_ATOMS: atom_id res chain seq x y z
N MET A 1 -24.43 -8.15 20.45
CA MET A 1 -23.00 -8.40 20.14
C MET A 1 -22.78 -8.12 18.66
N GLY A 2 -21.80 -7.29 18.31
CA GLY A 2 -21.40 -7.06 16.92
C GLY A 2 -20.49 -8.19 16.43
N LEU A 3 -20.61 -8.56 15.15
CA LEU A 3 -19.72 -9.51 14.50
C LEU A 3 -18.47 -8.78 14.00
N LEU A 4 -17.30 -9.42 14.11
CA LEU A 4 -16.06 -8.93 13.51
C LEU A 4 -16.09 -9.16 12.00
N PHE A 5 -15.77 -8.13 11.22
CA PHE A 5 -15.68 -8.20 9.76
C PHE A 5 -14.25 -7.88 9.31
N GLY A 6 -13.62 -8.80 8.58
CA GLY A 6 -12.27 -8.65 8.06
C GLY A 6 -12.27 -8.23 6.59
N LEU A 7 -11.55 -7.16 6.25
CA LEU A 7 -11.24 -6.80 4.87
C LEU A 7 -9.90 -7.40 4.44
N MET A 8 -9.89 -8.05 3.28
CA MET A 8 -8.73 -8.78 2.76
C MET A 8 -7.77 -7.88 1.98
N HIS A 9 -7.17 -6.89 2.67
CA HIS A 9 -6.10 -6.06 2.11
C HIS A 9 -4.76 -6.82 2.14
N ASN A 10 -4.66 -7.88 1.35
CA ASN A 10 -3.60 -8.89 1.45
C ASN A 10 -2.19 -8.32 1.32
N TYR A 11 -2.00 -7.31 0.47
CA TYR A 11 -0.69 -6.66 0.30
C TYR A 11 -0.20 -5.94 1.56
N SER A 12 -1.09 -5.60 2.49
CA SER A 12 -0.69 -5.06 3.80
C SER A 12 -0.08 -6.12 4.74
N GLY A 13 -0.21 -7.41 4.39
CA GLY A 13 0.36 -8.53 5.12
C GLY A 13 1.85 -8.76 4.86
N TYR A 14 2.46 -8.07 3.87
CA TYR A 14 3.88 -8.20 3.60
C TYR A 14 4.75 -7.51 4.66
N PRO A 15 5.81 -8.15 5.15
CA PRO A 15 6.73 -7.59 6.15
C PRO A 15 7.29 -6.21 5.75
N LEU A 16 7.71 -6.04 4.49
CA LEU A 16 8.31 -4.80 4.04
C LEU A 16 7.32 -3.66 3.82
N VAL A 17 6.02 -3.96 3.70
CA VAL A 17 4.98 -2.93 3.77
C VAL A 17 4.84 -2.40 5.19
N LYS A 18 5.01 -3.27 6.22
CA LYS A 18 5.09 -2.83 7.62
C LYS A 18 6.34 -1.99 7.89
N GLU A 19 7.47 -2.38 7.29
CA GLU A 19 8.72 -1.61 7.40
C GLU A 19 8.58 -0.23 6.79
N ALA A 20 8.09 -0.13 5.55
CA ALA A 20 7.85 1.14 4.87
C ALA A 20 6.96 2.07 5.70
N HIS A 21 5.86 1.53 6.26
CA HIS A 21 4.99 2.29 7.15
C HIS A 21 5.73 2.80 8.39
N LYS A 22 6.58 1.98 9.03
CA LYS A 22 7.36 2.41 10.19
C LYS A 22 8.38 3.51 9.83
N LEU A 23 9.09 3.37 8.71
CA LEU A 23 10.06 4.37 8.25
C LEU A 23 9.40 5.72 8.00
N VAL A 24 8.24 5.71 7.32
CA VAL A 24 7.42 6.90 7.10
C VAL A 24 6.98 7.52 8.43
N LYS A 25 6.44 6.72 9.35
CA LYS A 25 5.96 7.21 10.65
C LYS A 25 7.10 7.74 11.54
N ALA A 26 8.30 7.19 11.39
CA ALA A 26 9.50 7.65 12.06
C ALA A 26 10.13 8.90 11.42
N GLY A 27 9.50 9.49 10.39
CA GLY A 27 9.98 10.69 9.72
C GLY A 27 11.23 10.48 8.87
N LYS A 28 11.57 9.23 8.50
CA LYS A 28 12.82 8.91 7.78
C LYS A 28 12.89 9.49 6.37
N LEU A 29 11.74 9.87 5.80
CA LEU A 29 11.66 10.50 4.49
C LEU A 29 11.62 12.03 4.58
N GLY A 30 11.63 12.60 5.79
CA GLY A 30 11.40 14.03 6.02
C GLY A 30 9.95 14.42 5.77
N GLN A 31 9.71 15.65 5.30
CA GLN A 31 8.37 16.12 4.98
C GLN A 31 7.84 15.39 3.73
N LEU A 32 6.72 14.66 3.87
CA LEU A 32 6.10 13.94 2.77
C LEU A 32 5.56 14.89 1.70
N ARG A 33 5.86 14.58 0.43
CA ARG A 33 5.52 15.41 -0.74
C ARG A 33 4.63 14.70 -1.75
N LYS A 34 4.69 13.37 -1.80
CA LYS A 34 4.05 12.58 -2.84
C LYS A 34 3.90 11.13 -2.42
N VAL A 35 2.75 10.52 -2.74
CA VAL A 35 2.53 9.08 -2.70
C VAL A 35 1.99 8.64 -4.05
N VAL A 36 2.63 7.64 -4.66
CA VAL A 36 2.23 7.05 -5.94
C VAL A 36 1.92 5.59 -5.71
N ILE A 37 0.74 5.15 -6.12
CA ILE A 37 0.34 3.74 -6.07
C ILE A 37 -0.10 3.34 -7.46
N THR A 38 0.58 2.39 -8.08
CA THR A 38 0.15 1.85 -9.38
C THR A 38 -0.30 0.41 -9.20
N TYR A 39 -1.34 0.01 -9.91
CA TYR A 39 -1.78 -1.38 -9.91
C TYR A 39 -2.23 -1.78 -11.31
N ALA A 40 -1.29 -2.31 -12.09
CA ALA A 40 -1.53 -2.74 -13.47
C ALA A 40 -1.58 -4.27 -13.56
N GLN A 41 -2.65 -4.79 -14.14
CA GLN A 41 -2.88 -6.23 -14.31
C GLN A 41 -3.31 -6.52 -15.76
N GLY A 42 -2.47 -7.23 -16.51
CA GLY A 42 -2.71 -7.53 -17.91
C GLY A 42 -3.64 -8.72 -18.15
N TRP A 43 -3.81 -9.60 -17.18
CA TRP A 43 -4.64 -10.82 -17.31
C TRP A 43 -6.13 -10.58 -16.99
N LEU A 44 -6.45 -9.44 -16.37
CA LEU A 44 -7.84 -9.04 -16.10
C LEU A 44 -8.49 -8.26 -17.25
N THR A 45 -7.73 -7.88 -18.27
CA THR A 45 -8.29 -7.21 -19.45
C THR A 45 -9.03 -8.23 -20.33
N ARG A 46 -10.36 -8.19 -20.32
CA ARG A 46 -11.19 -8.85 -21.34
C ARG A 46 -11.29 -7.96 -22.57
N GLU A 47 -11.46 -8.53 -23.77
CA GLU A 47 -11.80 -7.77 -24.98
C GLU A 47 -12.99 -6.84 -24.69
N GLY A 48 -12.81 -5.53 -24.91
CA GLY A 48 -13.81 -4.50 -24.62
C GLY A 48 -13.77 -3.89 -23.21
N SER A 49 -12.90 -4.36 -22.30
CA SER A 49 -12.72 -3.79 -20.96
C SER A 49 -11.29 -3.26 -20.74
N SER A 50 -11.15 -1.94 -20.64
CA SER A 50 -9.92 -1.28 -20.23
C SER A 50 -10.00 -0.94 -18.74
N ILE A 51 -9.37 -1.75 -17.89
CA ILE A 51 -9.17 -1.40 -16.48
C ILE A 51 -7.66 -1.33 -16.24
N THR A 52 -7.08 -0.18 -16.55
CA THR A 52 -5.71 0.16 -16.12
C THR A 52 -5.84 1.19 -15.01
N HIS A 53 -5.52 0.81 -13.76
CA HIS A 53 -5.42 1.75 -12.64
C HIS A 53 -3.95 2.18 -12.46
N THR A 54 -3.51 3.12 -13.29
CA THR A 54 -2.25 3.84 -13.04
C THR A 54 -2.59 5.10 -12.26
N SER A 55 -2.37 5.10 -10.95
CA SER A 55 -2.45 6.35 -10.18
C SER A 55 -1.06 6.93 -10.03
N GLY A 56 -0.74 7.89 -10.89
CA GLY A 56 0.43 8.76 -10.74
C GLY A 56 -0.01 10.05 -10.07
N LEU A 57 0.48 10.36 -8.88
CA LEU A 57 -0.12 11.43 -8.11
C LEU A 57 0.78 12.21 -7.15
N SER A 58 0.50 13.51 -7.01
CA SER A 58 1.15 14.52 -6.16
C SER A 58 0.16 15.07 -5.13
N SER A 59 0.47 14.96 -3.84
CA SER A 59 -0.26 15.62 -2.75
C SER A 59 0.68 16.08 -1.63
N LEU A 60 0.50 17.32 -1.18
CA LEU A 60 1.07 17.84 0.06
C LEU A 60 0.39 17.14 1.24
N VAL A 61 1.15 16.43 2.07
CA VAL A 61 0.65 15.68 3.23
C VAL A 61 0.93 16.49 4.49
N HIS A 62 -0.12 17.03 5.12
CA HIS A 62 -0.09 17.47 6.51
C HIS A 62 -0.82 16.43 7.36
N GLU A 63 -0.11 15.87 8.33
CA GLU A 63 -0.53 14.89 9.35
C GLU A 63 -0.75 13.43 8.88
N LEU A 64 -0.02 12.54 9.55
CA LEU A 64 0.16 11.12 9.22
C LEU A 64 -1.02 10.20 9.60
N ASP A 65 -2.17 10.76 9.98
CA ASP A 65 -3.35 9.97 10.36
C ASP A 65 -4.38 9.80 9.22
N ASN A 66 -4.25 10.55 8.12
CA ASN A 66 -5.17 10.48 6.99
C ASN A 66 -4.40 10.48 5.65
N PHE A 67 -4.14 9.28 5.12
CA PHE A 67 -3.60 9.15 3.76
C PHE A 67 -4.65 9.59 2.73
N ASN A 68 -4.54 10.83 2.27
CA ASN A 68 -5.31 11.33 1.13
C ASN A 68 -4.66 10.87 -0.17
N VAL A 69 -5.25 9.85 -0.79
CA VAL A 69 -4.86 9.38 -2.12
C VAL A 69 -5.81 10.03 -3.13
N LEU A 70 -5.30 10.93 -3.96
CA LEU A 70 -6.00 11.26 -5.21
C LEU A 70 -5.69 10.11 -6.18
N LEU A 71 -6.62 9.78 -7.06
CA LEU A 71 -6.37 8.92 -8.21
C LEU A 71 -6.67 9.74 -9.46
N HIS A 72 -5.66 9.97 -10.30
CA HIS A 72 -5.87 10.65 -11.58
C HIS A 72 -6.14 9.61 -12.66
N PHE A 73 -7.42 9.44 -13.01
CA PHE A 73 -7.83 8.65 -14.16
C PHE A 73 -7.68 9.51 -15.42
N LYS A 74 -6.55 9.40 -16.13
CA LYS A 74 -6.43 10.07 -17.42
C LYS A 74 -7.26 9.33 -18.46
N GLY A 75 -8.41 9.91 -18.83
CA GLY A 75 -9.14 9.48 -20.02
C GLY A 75 -8.28 9.65 -21.27
N GLY A 76 -8.14 8.58 -22.05
CA GLY A 76 -7.56 8.65 -23.39
C GLY A 76 -6.06 8.35 -23.50
N THR A 77 -5.64 7.16 -23.09
CA THR A 77 -4.73 6.35 -23.91
C THR A 77 -5.17 4.90 -23.84
N LYS A 78 -5.22 4.22 -24.98
CA LYS A 78 -5.30 2.75 -25.06
C LYS A 78 -3.99 2.17 -24.53
N GLY A 79 -3.73 2.32 -23.23
CA GLY A 79 -2.60 1.74 -22.53
C GLY A 79 -3.01 0.35 -22.07
N SER A 80 -2.82 -0.63 -22.94
CA SER A 80 -3.05 -2.01 -22.56
C SER A 80 -2.01 -2.39 -21.51
N SER A 81 -2.45 -2.87 -20.34
CA SER A 81 -1.58 -3.55 -19.37
C SER A 81 -1.04 -4.89 -19.91
N THR A 82 -1.12 -5.13 -21.23
CA THR A 82 -0.64 -6.34 -21.92
C THR A 82 0.79 -6.63 -21.48
N GLY A 83 0.99 -7.84 -20.94
CA GLY A 83 2.28 -8.33 -20.47
C GLY A 83 2.62 -7.99 -19.02
N LYS A 84 1.85 -7.13 -18.32
CA LYS A 84 1.99 -6.96 -16.86
C LYS A 84 1.28 -8.11 -16.14
N GLY A 85 1.99 -8.76 -15.22
CA GLY A 85 1.42 -9.78 -14.34
C GLY A 85 0.51 -9.11 -13.30
N ASN A 86 1.09 -8.76 -12.16
CA ASN A 86 0.39 -8.23 -11.01
C ASN A 86 1.12 -7.02 -10.42
N GLY A 87 1.30 -5.97 -11.24
CA GLY A 87 2.20 -4.86 -10.97
C GLY A 87 1.70 -3.84 -9.95
N LEU A 88 1.35 -4.28 -8.73
CA LEU A 88 1.14 -3.37 -7.61
C LEU A 88 2.49 -2.79 -7.17
N LYS A 89 2.59 -1.47 -7.14
CA LYS A 89 3.77 -0.74 -6.71
C LYS A 89 3.39 0.46 -5.86
N ILE A 90 4.10 0.67 -4.77
CA ILE A 90 3.94 1.77 -3.82
C ILE A 90 5.24 2.57 -3.80
N GLU A 91 5.13 3.87 -4.00
CA GLU A 91 6.24 4.80 -3.91
C GLU A 91 5.85 5.98 -3.03
N VAL A 92 6.72 6.36 -2.09
CA VAL A 92 6.51 7.50 -1.20
C VAL A 92 7.72 8.41 -1.31
N TYR A 93 7.49 9.69 -1.57
CA TYR A 93 8.54 10.70 -1.72
C TYR A 93 8.39 11.74 -0.62
N GLY A 94 9.48 11.96 0.12
CA GLY A 94 9.58 13.06 1.06
C GLY A 94 10.68 14.06 0.68
N SER A 95 11.00 14.97 1.60
CA SER A 95 12.06 15.95 1.40
C SER A 95 13.45 15.32 1.42
N ASP A 96 13.65 14.25 2.19
CA ASP A 96 15.00 13.77 2.52
C ASP A 96 15.28 12.42 1.86
N ALA A 97 14.24 11.63 1.58
CA ALA A 97 14.33 10.36 0.88
C ALA A 97 13.02 10.00 0.17
N ALA A 98 13.10 9.04 -0.75
CA ALA A 98 11.95 8.28 -1.24
C ALA A 98 12.06 6.81 -0.86
N LEU A 99 10.95 6.08 -0.88
CA LEU A 99 10.93 4.62 -0.82
C LEU A 99 10.08 4.03 -1.93
N GLU A 100 10.39 2.81 -2.30
CA GLU A 100 9.71 2.04 -3.33
C GLU A 100 9.57 0.57 -2.91
N TRP A 101 8.35 0.04 -3.03
CA TRP A 101 8.05 -1.38 -2.87
C TRP A 101 7.16 -1.86 -4.01
N ALA A 102 7.45 -3.05 -4.54
CA ALA A 102 6.67 -3.67 -5.60
C ALA A 102 6.29 -5.10 -5.22
N GLN A 103 5.05 -5.48 -5.51
CA GLN A 103 4.52 -6.79 -5.16
C GLN A 103 5.24 -7.93 -5.87
N GLU A 104 5.65 -7.73 -7.13
CA GLU A 104 6.36 -8.74 -7.92
C GLU A 104 7.78 -9.01 -7.36
N GLU A 105 8.32 -8.10 -6.55
CA GLU A 105 9.59 -8.24 -5.82
C GLU A 105 9.38 -7.99 -4.30
N PRO A 106 8.55 -8.80 -3.64
CA PRO A 106 7.95 -8.43 -2.36
C PRO A 106 8.94 -8.44 -1.19
N THR A 107 10.09 -9.08 -1.37
CA THR A 107 11.17 -9.22 -0.38
C THR A 107 12.21 -8.10 -0.47
N HIS A 108 11.99 -7.11 -1.33
CA HIS A 108 12.84 -5.95 -1.54
C HIS A 108 12.07 -4.65 -1.27
N LEU A 109 12.68 -3.76 -0.48
CA LEU A 109 12.23 -2.39 -0.26
C LEU A 109 13.41 -1.47 -0.57
N LEU A 110 13.25 -0.63 -1.57
CA LEU A 110 14.28 0.34 -1.96
C LEU A 110 14.04 1.64 -1.19
N ILE A 111 15.12 2.18 -0.64
CA ILE A 111 15.17 3.52 -0.07
C ILE A 111 16.13 4.34 -0.91
N HIS A 112 15.70 5.50 -1.36
CA HIS A 112 16.46 6.45 -2.17
C HIS A 112 16.67 7.73 -1.35
N PRO A 113 17.68 7.77 -0.45
CA PRO A 113 18.05 9.02 0.21
C PRO A 113 18.52 10.06 -0.80
N ARG A 114 18.32 11.35 -0.51
CA ARG A 114 18.71 12.44 -1.41
C ARG A 114 20.23 12.51 -1.63
N ASP A 115 21.00 12.41 -0.56
CA ASP A 115 22.42 12.76 -0.55
C ASP A 115 23.35 11.56 -0.29
N THR A 116 22.80 10.36 -0.16
CA THR A 116 23.57 9.12 0.06
C THR A 116 23.13 8.03 -0.91
N PRO A 117 23.95 6.99 -1.14
CA PRO A 117 23.59 5.88 -2.02
C PRO A 117 22.26 5.23 -1.66
N GLU A 118 21.62 4.68 -2.69
CA GLU A 118 20.43 3.85 -2.56
C GLU A 118 20.68 2.67 -1.61
N GLN A 119 19.67 2.35 -0.81
CA GLN A 119 19.72 1.27 0.16
C GLN A 119 18.65 0.24 -0.18
N LEU A 120 19.05 -1.03 -0.23
CA LEU A 120 18.13 -2.14 -0.41
C LEU A 120 17.87 -2.85 0.91
N TYR A 121 16.64 -2.75 1.39
CA TYR A 121 16.17 -3.45 2.58
C TYR A 121 15.59 -4.79 2.14
N LYS A 122 16.27 -5.87 2.53
CA LYS A 122 15.84 -7.25 2.30
C LYS A 122 15.06 -7.81 3.48
N ALA A 123 13.94 -8.47 3.20
CA ALA A 123 13.10 -9.16 4.18
C ALA A 123 13.90 -10.12 5.08
N GLY A 124 13.45 -10.31 6.33
CA GLY A 124 14.03 -11.23 7.31
C GLY A 124 15.33 -10.77 8.00
N ASN A 125 15.95 -9.67 7.58
CA ASN A 125 17.24 -9.24 8.14
C ASN A 125 17.09 -8.45 9.46
N GLY A 126 18.14 -8.49 10.29
CA GLY A 126 18.13 -7.94 11.65
C GLY A 126 18.04 -6.42 11.77
N TYR A 127 18.25 -5.68 10.67
CA TYR A 127 18.07 -4.21 10.65
C TYR A 127 16.60 -3.79 10.48
N LEU A 128 15.70 -4.74 10.19
CA LEU A 128 14.28 -4.45 10.06
C LEU A 128 13.65 -4.21 11.42
N SER A 129 12.51 -3.53 11.41
CA SER A 129 11.72 -3.33 12.60
C SER A 129 11.04 -4.59 13.09
N GLN A 130 10.74 -4.62 14.40
CA GLN A 130 9.90 -5.66 14.99
C GLN A 130 8.57 -5.84 14.26
N ALA A 131 7.94 -4.75 13.78
CA ALA A 131 6.70 -4.83 13.03
C ALA A 131 6.83 -5.61 11.71
N ALA A 132 7.99 -5.55 11.05
CA ALA A 132 8.29 -6.39 9.89
C ALA A 132 8.71 -7.81 10.33
N THR A 133 9.58 -7.93 11.33
CA THR A 133 10.14 -9.21 11.78
C THR A 133 9.08 -10.19 12.28
N ILE A 134 8.06 -9.75 13.02
CA ILE A 134 6.99 -10.65 13.50
C ILE A 134 6.08 -11.20 12.38
N HIS A 135 6.15 -10.62 11.19
CA HIS A 135 5.38 -11.05 10.02
C HIS A 135 6.21 -11.95 9.08
N MET A 136 7.44 -12.27 9.45
CA MET A 136 8.28 -13.26 8.77
C MET A 136 8.02 -14.65 9.35
N HIS A 137 7.97 -15.64 8.48
CA HIS A 137 7.83 -17.07 8.77
C HIS A 137 9.10 -17.86 8.48
N LEU A 138 9.95 -17.34 7.58
CA LEU A 138 11.19 -17.97 7.12
C LEU A 138 12.44 -17.11 7.45
N PRO A 139 13.62 -17.74 7.60
CA PRO A 139 14.88 -17.03 7.79
C PRO A 139 15.27 -16.15 6.58
N PRO A 140 16.05 -15.07 6.78
CA PRO A 140 16.52 -14.22 5.69
C PRO A 140 17.21 -15.00 4.55
N GLY A 141 16.92 -14.59 3.32
CA GLY A 141 17.39 -15.27 2.10
C GLY A 141 16.40 -16.27 1.51
N HIS A 142 15.39 -16.71 2.29
CA HIS A 142 14.30 -17.53 1.78
C HIS A 142 13.15 -16.62 1.34
N PRO A 143 12.71 -16.70 0.07
CA PRO A 143 11.68 -15.80 -0.42
C PRO A 143 10.32 -16.15 0.20
N GLU A 144 9.62 -15.12 0.68
CA GLU A 144 8.20 -15.18 1.03
C GLU A 144 7.38 -14.42 -0.02
N GLY A 145 6.14 -14.86 -0.21
CA GLY A 145 5.29 -14.36 -1.26
C GLY A 145 3.86 -14.13 -0.79
N TYR A 146 2.95 -14.33 -1.74
CA TYR A 146 1.54 -13.97 -1.60
C TYR A 146 0.82 -14.79 -0.52
N LEU A 147 1.17 -16.07 -0.35
CA LEU A 147 0.50 -16.95 0.61
C LEU A 147 0.88 -16.60 2.06
N GLU A 148 2.14 -16.21 2.31
CA GLU A 148 2.59 -15.75 3.62
C GLU A 148 1.92 -14.42 3.99
N ALA A 149 1.74 -13.52 3.01
CA ALA A 149 0.99 -12.29 3.21
C ALA A 149 -0.47 -12.56 3.59
N PHE A 150 -1.13 -13.57 2.99
CA PHE A 150 -2.46 -14.01 3.41
C PHE A 150 -2.44 -14.58 4.84
N THR A 151 -1.48 -15.45 5.13
CA THR A 151 -1.31 -16.05 6.45
C THR A 151 -1.23 -14.97 7.53
N ASN A 152 -0.46 -13.92 7.27
CA ASN A 152 -0.37 -12.75 8.16
C ASN A 152 -1.71 -12.03 8.39
N ILE A 153 -2.55 -11.87 7.36
CA ILE A 153 -3.88 -11.28 7.52
C ILE A 153 -4.79 -12.18 8.36
N TYR A 154 -4.80 -13.49 8.10
CA TYR A 154 -5.62 -14.43 8.86
C TYR A 154 -5.18 -14.57 10.32
N LEU A 155 -3.88 -14.59 10.58
CA LEU A 155 -3.35 -14.60 11.95
C LEU A 155 -3.74 -13.33 12.71
N ASN A 156 -3.64 -12.16 12.07
CA ASN A 156 -4.06 -10.90 12.67
C ASN A 156 -5.58 -10.90 12.98
N PHE A 157 -6.40 -11.41 12.06
CA PHE A 157 -7.85 -11.52 12.27
C PHE A 157 -8.20 -12.51 13.41
N ALA A 158 -7.57 -13.68 13.43
CA ALA A 158 -7.75 -14.68 14.49
C ALA A 158 -7.35 -14.10 15.86
N ASN A 159 -6.22 -13.40 15.93
CA ASN A 159 -5.77 -12.72 17.14
C ASN A 159 -6.78 -11.66 17.62
N MET A 160 -7.42 -10.91 16.71
CA MET A 160 -8.48 -9.95 17.07
C MET A 160 -9.73 -10.63 17.64
N ILE A 161 -10.13 -11.78 17.08
CA ILE A 161 -11.23 -12.59 17.62
C ILE A 161 -10.89 -13.01 19.06
N CYS A 162 -9.68 -13.53 19.28
CA CYS A 162 -9.23 -13.93 20.61
C CYS A 162 -9.08 -12.74 21.59
N ALA A 163 -8.68 -11.57 21.10
CA ALA A 163 -8.45 -10.37 21.91
C ALA A 163 -9.70 -9.50 22.14
N THR A 164 -10.87 -9.86 21.56
CA THR A 164 -12.15 -9.13 21.71
C THR A 164 -12.10 -7.64 21.31
N VAL A 165 -11.19 -7.23 20.42
CA VAL A 165 -11.09 -5.85 19.94
C VAL A 165 -11.80 -5.70 18.59
N LEU A 166 -12.91 -4.95 18.56
CA LEU A 166 -13.57 -4.50 17.34
C LEU A 166 -12.93 -3.20 16.86
N LYS A 167 -12.52 -3.15 15.58
CA LYS A 167 -12.19 -1.90 14.89
C LYS A 167 -12.86 -1.92 13.52
N ASP A 168 -13.48 -0.80 13.16
CA ASP A 168 -14.33 -0.71 11.98
C ASP A 168 -13.51 -0.56 10.67
N GLY A 169 -13.93 -1.29 9.63
CA GLY A 169 -13.28 -1.39 8.32
C GLY A 169 -13.75 -0.34 7.30
N CYS A 170 -14.68 0.54 7.69
CA CYS A 170 -15.35 1.48 6.78
C CYS A 170 -14.42 2.47 6.05
N LYS A 171 -13.21 2.75 6.58
CA LYS A 171 -12.25 3.69 5.98
C LYS A 171 -11.82 3.29 4.57
N GLY A 172 -11.64 1.98 4.31
CA GLY A 172 -11.24 1.48 2.99
C GLY A 172 -12.35 1.58 1.94
N ILE A 173 -13.60 1.34 2.35
CA ILE A 173 -14.77 1.44 1.46
C ILE A 173 -15.04 2.91 1.11
N HIS A 174 -15.01 3.79 2.11
CA HIS A 174 -15.18 5.23 1.90
C HIS A 174 -14.13 5.80 0.94
N PHE A 175 -12.89 5.31 1.05
CA PHE A 175 -11.82 5.67 0.11
C PHE A 175 -12.17 5.29 -1.35
N VAL A 176 -12.60 4.04 -1.59
CA VAL A 176 -12.99 3.57 -2.93
C VAL A 176 -14.17 4.38 -3.48
N GLU A 177 -15.16 4.72 -2.65
CA GLU A 177 -16.29 5.55 -3.07
C GLU A 177 -15.84 6.95 -3.50
N LYS A 178 -14.96 7.59 -2.73
CA LYS A 178 -14.44 8.94 -3.05
C LYS A 178 -13.60 8.94 -4.31
N VAL A 179 -12.85 7.87 -4.53
CA VAL A 179 -12.15 7.59 -5.78
C VAL A 179 -13.10 7.53 -6.96
N LEU A 180 -14.18 6.75 -6.86
CA LEU A 180 -15.18 6.63 -7.92
C LEU A 180 -15.92 7.95 -8.15
N GLU A 181 -16.20 8.70 -7.09
CA GLU A 181 -16.81 10.02 -7.14
C GLU A 181 -15.91 11.03 -7.89
N SER A 182 -14.63 11.10 -7.54
CA SER A 182 -13.65 11.97 -8.20
C SER A 182 -13.47 11.58 -9.66
N GLY A 183 -13.41 10.28 -9.97
CA GLY A 183 -13.34 9.76 -11.34
C GLY A 183 -14.53 10.20 -12.20
N LYS A 184 -15.76 10.18 -11.66
CA LYS A 184 -16.95 10.69 -12.37
C LYS A 184 -16.94 12.20 -12.55
N LYS A 185 -16.51 12.94 -11.53
CA LYS A 185 -16.52 14.41 -11.52
C LYS A 185 -15.32 15.05 -12.23
N GLN A 186 -14.28 14.27 -12.56
CA GLN A 186 -13.01 14.75 -13.13
C GLN A 186 -12.43 15.95 -12.36
N SER A 187 -12.63 15.96 -11.04
CA SER A 187 -12.29 17.07 -10.17
C SER A 187 -12.01 16.58 -8.75
N TRP A 188 -11.38 17.45 -7.96
CA TRP A 188 -11.01 17.17 -6.59
C TRP A 188 -12.26 16.94 -5.73
N VAL A 189 -12.29 15.81 -5.04
CA VAL A 189 -13.31 15.52 -4.02
C VAL A 189 -12.61 15.50 -2.68
N LYS A 190 -13.10 16.31 -1.75
CA LYS A 190 -12.58 16.34 -0.38
C LYS A 190 -12.94 15.01 0.30
N MET A 191 -11.93 14.34 0.85
CA MET A 191 -12.13 13.20 1.74
C MET A 191 -12.12 13.76 3.17
N GLU A 192 -13.26 13.66 3.84
CA GLU A 192 -13.32 13.98 5.26
C GLU A 192 -12.71 12.82 6.04
N ALA A 193 -12.05 13.13 7.16
CA ALA A 193 -11.62 12.08 8.07
C ALA A 193 -12.87 11.32 8.48
N VAL A 194 -12.89 10.02 8.23
CA VAL A 194 -13.91 9.14 8.82
C VAL A 194 -13.57 9.10 10.31
N ALA A 195 -14.15 10.06 11.05
CA ALA A 195 -14.18 10.00 12.51
C ALA A 195 -14.75 8.64 12.88
N ASP A 196 -14.11 7.97 13.84
CA ASP A 196 -14.46 6.62 14.24
C ASP A 196 -15.99 6.52 14.45
N LEU A 197 -16.66 5.82 13.54
CA LEU A 197 -18.06 5.40 13.66
C LEU A 197 -18.18 4.25 14.66
#